data_AF-A0A3M1MGJ2-F1
#
_entry.id   AF-A0A3M1MGJ2-F1
#
_cell.length_a   1.000
_cell.length_b   1.000
_cell.length_c   1.000
_cell.angle_alpha   90.00
_cell.angle_beta   90.00
_cell.angle_gamma   90.00
#
_symmetry.space_group_name_H-M   'P 1'
#
loop_
_entity.id
_entity.type
_entity.pdbx_description
1 polymer ?
#
loop_
_entity_poly.entity_id
_entity_poly.type
_entity_poly.pdbx_seq_one_letter_code
_entity_poly.pdbx_strand_id
1 'polypeptide(L)'
;MSASCDFPFRMAFAPPHTAPRGDVLVVVFLRGAADVLNMVVPHGEEQYYALRPSLAIPRPDDWRAAPAERTLDLDGFFGLHPAMRPLLDAWQEQHLAFIHACGAPDESRSHFKAMALMERGITTEQGPASGWIGRHLATLDTGNPSPLRAVGLGEIPPRSLRGSIPVSALRSIVDFHLGGDWRAVRRMQAVLEQVYAGEGALQALGRETLDIMRTVQRLNPEKYRPQAGARYPDSVFGRALQQVAMLIKAEVGLEVAALDLDGWDTHFAQGSVSGQMPRLLTDLAAGLAAFYADLRDHWAHLTLVTMSEFGRRAAENGSLGTDHGHGSMMIALSGNVRGGQVHG
;
A
#
# COMPACT_ATOMS: atom_id res chain seq x y z
N MET A 1 -34.04 7.77 -19.77
CA MET A 1 -33.83 6.31 -19.66
C MET A 1 -32.69 6.10 -18.68
N SER A 2 -33.01 5.62 -17.48
CA SER A 2 -32.02 5.35 -16.43
C SER A 2 -31.33 4.03 -16.76
N ALA A 3 -30.06 4.09 -17.14
CA ALA A 3 -29.23 2.89 -17.21
C ALA A 3 -28.72 2.63 -15.78
N SER A 4 -29.34 1.68 -15.09
CA SER A 4 -28.75 1.10 -13.88
C SER A 4 -27.52 0.29 -14.29
N CYS A 5 -26.33 0.81 -14.01
CA CYS A 5 -25.11 0.01 -14.04
C CYS A 5 -25.14 -0.97 -12.86
N ASP A 6 -25.75 -2.14 -13.07
CA ASP A 6 -25.51 -3.29 -12.20
C ASP A 6 -24.08 -3.78 -12.48
N PHE A 7 -23.12 -3.30 -11.70
CA PHE A 7 -21.80 -3.94 -11.61
C PHE A 7 -21.99 -5.26 -10.84
N PRO A 8 -21.81 -6.45 -11.45
CA PRO A 8 -21.89 -7.70 -10.70
C PRO A 8 -20.69 -7.77 -9.76
N PHE A 9 -20.87 -7.40 -8.50
CA PHE A 9 -19.91 -7.69 -7.45
C PHE A 9 -19.76 -9.21 -7.33
N ARG A 10 -18.65 -9.76 -7.83
CA ARG A 10 -18.26 -11.13 -7.48
C ARG A 10 -17.74 -11.12 -6.04
N MET A 11 -18.61 -11.47 -5.11
CA MET A 11 -18.19 -11.78 -3.75
C MET A 11 -17.46 -13.13 -3.76
N ALA A 12 -16.21 -13.14 -3.29
CA ALA A 12 -15.50 -14.37 -2.98
C ALA A 12 -15.61 -14.62 -1.47
N PHE A 13 -16.21 -15.74 -1.07
CA PHE A 13 -16.24 -16.19 0.31
C PHE A 13 -15.18 -17.27 0.51
N ALA A 14 -14.45 -17.21 1.61
CA ALA A 14 -13.65 -18.36 2.05
C ALA A 14 -14.57 -19.56 2.35
N PRO A 15 -14.11 -20.81 2.14
CA PRO A 15 -14.89 -21.98 2.51
C PRO A 15 -15.22 -21.96 4.02
N PRO A 16 -16.43 -22.41 4.43
CA PRO A 16 -16.76 -22.52 5.85
C PRO A 16 -15.77 -23.43 6.58
N HIS A 17 -15.33 -23.04 7.77
CA HIS A 17 -14.50 -23.84 8.68
C HIS A 17 -13.09 -24.21 8.18
N THR A 18 -12.61 -23.66 7.07
CA THR A 18 -11.16 -23.54 6.83
C THR A 18 -10.70 -22.26 7.52
N ALA A 19 -9.95 -22.39 8.61
CA ALA A 19 -9.09 -21.31 9.08
C ALA A 19 -7.77 -21.46 8.31
N PRO A 20 -7.53 -20.71 7.22
CA PRO A 20 -6.19 -20.72 6.65
C PRO A 20 -5.28 -20.11 7.72
N ARG A 21 -4.03 -20.54 7.77
CA ARG A 21 -2.97 -19.64 8.22
C ARG A 21 -3.10 -18.44 7.27
N GLY A 22 -3.73 -17.35 7.72
CA GLY A 22 -4.27 -16.34 6.81
C GLY A 22 -3.18 -15.74 5.94
N ASP A 23 -3.49 -15.55 4.66
CA ASP A 23 -2.60 -14.78 3.78
C ASP A 23 -2.42 -13.37 4.37
N VAL A 24 -1.21 -12.82 4.28
CA VAL A 24 -0.92 -11.47 4.72
C VAL A 24 -1.45 -10.49 3.68
N LEU A 25 -2.27 -9.53 4.12
CA LEU A 25 -2.71 -8.41 3.30
C LEU A 25 -1.85 -7.18 3.60
N VAL A 26 -1.26 -6.58 2.57
CA VAL A 26 -0.55 -5.30 2.66
C VAL A 26 -1.34 -4.28 1.87
N VAL A 27 -1.85 -3.25 2.54
CA VAL A 27 -2.65 -2.19 1.92
C VAL A 27 -1.83 -0.90 1.88
N VAL A 28 -1.55 -0.39 0.69
CA VAL A 28 -0.84 0.86 0.48
C VAL A 28 -1.82 1.93 -0.02
N PHE A 29 -2.01 2.99 0.76
CA PHE A 29 -2.80 4.15 0.35
C PHE A 29 -1.91 5.20 -0.30
N LEU A 30 -2.12 5.45 -1.60
CA LEU A 30 -1.52 6.55 -2.34
C LEU A 30 -2.32 7.84 -2.07
N ARG A 31 -1.94 8.57 -1.01
CA ARG A 31 -2.69 9.73 -0.50
C ARG A 31 -2.53 10.93 -1.42
N GLY A 32 -3.65 11.43 -1.94
CA GLY A 32 -3.67 12.60 -2.81
C GLY A 32 -4.03 12.26 -4.25
N ALA A 33 -4.86 11.26 -4.51
CA ALA A 33 -5.40 10.94 -5.84
C ALA A 33 -4.32 10.77 -6.93
N ALA A 34 -3.66 9.62 -6.93
CA ALA A 34 -2.59 9.30 -7.86
C ALA A 34 -3.03 9.44 -9.33
N ASP A 35 -2.14 9.99 -10.18
CA ASP A 35 -2.39 10.10 -11.61
C ASP A 35 -2.09 8.79 -12.35
N VAL A 36 -3.11 7.95 -12.41
CA VAL A 36 -2.98 6.58 -12.92
C VAL A 36 -2.66 6.51 -14.42
N LEU A 37 -3.02 7.53 -15.20
CA LEU A 37 -2.72 7.59 -16.63
C LEU A 37 -1.24 7.86 -16.92
N ASN A 38 -0.51 8.42 -15.96
CA ASN A 38 0.95 8.53 -16.00
C ASN A 38 1.64 7.44 -15.16
N MET A 39 0.90 6.45 -14.63
CA MET A 39 1.45 5.23 -14.01
C MET A 39 1.43 4.08 -15.01
N VAL A 40 0.23 3.75 -15.49
CA VAL A 40 -0.04 2.78 -16.55
C VAL A 40 -0.60 3.56 -17.74
N VAL A 41 0.31 3.89 -18.64
CA VAL A 41 0.14 4.75 -19.79
C VAL A 41 -0.63 3.99 -20.88
N PRO A 42 -1.83 4.43 -21.29
CA PRO A 42 -2.52 3.89 -22.45
C PRO A 42 -1.86 4.42 -23.74
N HIS A 43 -0.63 4.00 -24.02
CA HIS A 43 0.17 4.54 -25.13
C HIS A 43 -0.45 4.29 -26.51
N GLY A 44 -1.34 3.29 -26.63
CA GLY A 44 -2.15 3.06 -27.82
C GLY A 44 -3.25 4.11 -28.07
N GLU A 45 -3.65 4.89 -27.05
CA GLU A 45 -4.75 5.86 -27.13
C GLU A 45 -4.24 7.24 -27.56
N GLU A 46 -4.71 7.75 -28.70
CA GLU A 46 -4.32 9.08 -29.21
C GLU A 46 -4.87 10.21 -28.34
N GLN A 47 -6.07 10.05 -27.76
CA GLN A 47 -6.67 11.07 -26.91
C GLN A 47 -5.85 11.35 -25.65
N TYR A 48 -5.11 10.36 -25.13
CA TYR A 48 -4.21 10.57 -23.99
C TYR A 48 -3.17 11.65 -24.31
N TYR A 49 -2.55 11.59 -25.49
CA TYR A 49 -1.56 12.57 -25.94
C TYR A 49 -2.18 13.94 -26.23
N ALA A 50 -3.36 13.96 -26.85
CA ALA A 50 -4.08 15.21 -27.13
C ALA A 50 -4.51 15.94 -25.86
N LEU A 51 -4.89 15.20 -24.82
CA LEU A 51 -5.32 15.73 -23.53
C LEU A 51 -4.14 16.11 -22.62
N ARG A 52 -2.92 15.64 -22.92
CA ARG A 52 -1.71 15.84 -22.09
C ARG A 52 -0.52 16.35 -22.90
N PRO A 53 -0.63 17.53 -23.55
CA PRO A 53 0.43 18.04 -24.41
C PRO A 53 1.78 18.24 -23.71
N SER A 54 1.83 18.44 -22.39
CA SER A 54 3.08 18.56 -21.62
C SER A 54 3.34 17.37 -20.69
N LEU A 55 2.29 16.67 -20.26
CA LEU A 55 2.40 15.58 -19.28
C LEU A 55 2.48 14.18 -19.88
N ALA A 56 2.13 13.99 -21.16
CA ALA A 56 2.13 12.67 -21.77
C ALA A 56 3.52 12.01 -21.74
N ILE A 57 3.54 10.71 -21.47
CA ILE A 57 4.77 9.91 -21.52
C ILE A 57 5.01 9.47 -22.97
N PRO A 58 6.22 9.66 -23.52
CA PRO A 58 6.53 9.28 -24.90
C PRO A 58 6.18 7.82 -25.19
N ARG A 59 5.69 7.56 -26.41
CA ARG A 59 5.35 6.19 -26.84
C ARG A 59 6.59 5.29 -26.86
N PRO A 60 6.44 3.96 -26.76
CA PRO A 60 7.57 3.03 -26.87
C PRO A 60 8.38 3.20 -28.16
N ASP A 61 7.72 3.58 -29.27
CA ASP A 61 8.27 3.78 -30.60
C ASP A 61 8.65 5.25 -30.92
N ASP A 62 8.50 6.18 -29.97
CA ASP A 62 8.84 7.58 -30.19
C ASP A 62 10.35 7.79 -30.23
N TRP A 63 10.90 7.78 -31.44
CA TRP A 63 12.33 7.95 -31.71
C TRP A 63 12.88 9.33 -31.31
N ARG A 64 12.02 10.32 -31.02
CA ARG A 64 12.45 11.66 -30.57
C ARG A 64 12.80 11.70 -29.08
N ALA A 65 12.23 10.80 -28.29
CA ALA A 65 12.53 10.67 -26.86
C ALA A 65 13.72 9.72 -26.64
N ALA A 66 14.48 9.92 -25.55
CA ALA A 66 15.54 8.98 -25.19
C ALA A 66 14.93 7.61 -24.81
N PRO A 67 15.57 6.46 -25.12
CA PRO A 67 15.01 5.15 -24.79
C PRO A 67 14.64 4.96 -23.31
N ALA A 68 15.34 5.63 -22.39
CA ALA A 68 15.07 5.58 -20.96
C ALA A 68 13.84 6.39 -20.52
N GLU A 69 13.33 7.28 -21.38
CA GLU A 69 12.18 8.17 -21.14
C GLU A 69 10.90 7.64 -21.77
N ARG A 70 10.99 6.61 -22.61
CA ARG A 70 9.83 6.04 -23.30
C ARG A 70 9.03 5.15 -22.36
N THR A 71 7.72 5.13 -22.61
CA THR A 71 6.80 4.17 -22.01
C THR A 71 7.33 2.74 -22.21
N LEU A 72 7.26 1.94 -21.16
CA LEU A 72 7.63 0.52 -21.17
C LEU A 72 6.43 -0.28 -21.61
N ASP A 73 6.42 -0.75 -22.86
CA ASP A 73 5.28 -1.51 -23.39
C ASP A 73 5.01 -2.78 -22.57
N LEU A 74 3.75 -3.00 -22.20
CA LEU A 74 3.31 -4.16 -21.43
C LEU A 74 2.55 -5.18 -22.30
N ASP A 75 1.65 -4.70 -23.15
CA ASP A 75 0.72 -5.54 -23.92
C ASP A 75 0.40 -5.01 -25.34
N GLY A 76 1.10 -3.98 -25.80
CA GLY A 76 0.87 -3.33 -27.10
C GLY A 76 -0.14 -2.19 -27.06
N PHE A 77 -0.87 -1.99 -25.96
CA PHE A 77 -1.77 -0.84 -25.78
C PHE A 77 -1.45 -0.04 -24.51
N PHE A 78 -1.23 -0.74 -23.41
CA PHE A 78 -0.79 -0.19 -22.14
C PHE A 78 0.72 -0.36 -21.95
N GLY A 79 1.29 0.53 -21.16
CA GLY A 79 2.69 0.51 -20.81
C GLY A 79 2.94 1.15 -19.45
N LEU A 80 4.11 0.91 -18.85
CA LEU A 80 4.50 1.57 -17.61
C LEU A 80 5.24 2.86 -17.88
N HIS A 81 5.04 3.81 -16.98
CA HIS A 81 5.96 4.93 -16.86
C HIS A 81 7.42 4.43 -16.70
N PRO A 82 8.42 5.05 -17.36
CA PRO A 82 9.82 4.60 -17.29
C PRO A 82 10.38 4.49 -15.87
N ALA A 83 10.00 5.41 -14.97
CA ALA A 83 10.35 5.35 -13.54
C ALA A 83 9.86 4.08 -12.81
N MET A 84 8.86 3.39 -13.36
CA MET A 84 8.30 2.15 -12.81
C MET A 84 8.96 0.89 -13.38
N ARG A 85 10.06 1.03 -14.14
CA ARG A 85 10.85 -0.10 -14.67
C ARG A 85 11.15 -1.22 -13.66
N PRO A 86 11.44 -0.95 -12.37
CA PRO A 86 11.70 -2.02 -11.40
C PRO A 86 10.57 -3.05 -11.24
N LEU A 87 9.35 -2.72 -11.67
CA LEU A 87 8.20 -3.63 -11.59
C LEU A 87 8.10 -4.62 -12.76
N LEU A 88 8.94 -4.50 -13.80
CA LEU A 88 8.86 -5.37 -14.97
C LEU A 88 9.09 -6.85 -14.63
N ASP A 89 9.95 -7.17 -13.66
CA ASP A 89 10.21 -8.55 -13.27
C ASP A 89 8.94 -9.19 -12.69
N ALA A 90 8.23 -8.49 -11.80
CA ALA A 90 6.98 -8.97 -11.23
C ALA A 90 5.85 -9.07 -12.27
N TRP A 91 5.84 -8.18 -13.27
CA TRP A 91 4.92 -8.25 -14.41
C TRP A 91 5.17 -9.50 -15.26
N GLN A 92 6.43 -9.73 -15.65
CA GLN A 92 6.82 -10.86 -16.50
C GLN A 92 6.60 -12.20 -15.80
N GLU A 93 6.81 -12.25 -14.48
CA GLU A 93 6.51 -13.41 -13.65
C GLU A 93 5.01 -13.57 -13.32
N GLN A 94 4.13 -12.74 -13.92
CA GLN A 94 2.68 -12.78 -13.75
C GLN A 94 2.19 -12.62 -12.30
N HIS A 95 2.97 -11.92 -11.49
CA HIS A 95 2.68 -11.64 -10.08
C HIS A 95 2.19 -10.19 -9.84
N LEU A 96 2.19 -9.38 -10.88
CA LEU A 96 1.70 -8.00 -10.88
C LEU A 96 0.53 -7.85 -11.84
N ALA A 97 -0.55 -7.23 -11.36
CA ALA A 97 -1.72 -6.87 -12.14
C ALA A 97 -2.07 -5.40 -11.89
N PHE A 98 -2.59 -4.74 -12.92
CA PHE A 98 -3.18 -3.41 -12.81
C PHE A 98 -4.68 -3.53 -13.02
N ILE A 99 -5.48 -2.82 -12.22
CA ILE A 99 -6.95 -2.86 -12.29
C ILE A 99 -7.44 -1.43 -12.51
N HIS A 100 -7.74 -1.08 -13.75
CA HIS A 100 -8.25 0.23 -14.14
C HIS A 100 -9.74 0.39 -13.80
N ALA A 101 -10.25 1.61 -14.03
CA ALA A 101 -11.65 1.97 -13.83
C ALA A 101 -12.15 1.69 -12.40
N CYS A 102 -11.24 1.76 -11.42
CA CYS A 102 -11.57 1.66 -10.01
C CYS A 102 -11.94 3.04 -9.47
N GLY A 103 -12.87 3.12 -8.52
CA GLY A 103 -13.23 4.37 -7.89
C GLY A 103 -14.31 4.22 -6.83
N ALA A 104 -14.41 5.21 -5.95
CA ALA A 104 -15.50 5.34 -5.00
C ALA A 104 -16.65 6.14 -5.63
N PRO A 105 -17.92 5.92 -5.22
CA PRO A 105 -19.06 6.67 -5.74
C PRO A 105 -19.11 8.13 -5.24
N ASP A 106 -18.13 8.59 -4.48
CA ASP A 106 -18.09 9.98 -4.01
C ASP A 106 -17.72 10.94 -5.14
N GLU A 107 -18.56 11.96 -5.33
CA GLU A 107 -18.35 12.97 -6.35
C GLU A 107 -17.83 14.30 -5.78
N SER A 108 -17.57 14.38 -4.47
CA SER A 108 -17.25 15.63 -3.79
C SER A 108 -15.90 16.22 -4.17
N ARG A 109 -14.99 15.38 -4.69
CA ARG A 109 -13.58 15.71 -4.96
C ARG A 109 -12.85 16.25 -3.72
N SER A 110 -13.35 15.95 -2.52
CA SER A 110 -12.70 16.30 -1.26
C SER A 110 -11.82 15.14 -0.82
N HIS A 111 -10.51 15.35 -0.76
CA HIS A 111 -9.56 14.37 -0.23
C HIS A 111 -9.99 13.86 1.15
N PHE A 112 -10.35 14.76 2.06
CA PHE A 112 -10.76 14.40 3.41
C PHE A 112 -11.95 13.43 3.40
N LYS A 113 -12.99 13.75 2.63
CA LYS A 113 -14.20 12.93 2.55
C LYS A 113 -13.94 11.61 1.85
N ALA A 114 -13.32 11.64 0.67
CA ALA A 114 -13.07 10.45 -0.13
C ALA A 114 -12.14 9.45 0.57
N MET A 115 -11.06 9.92 1.21
CA MET A 115 -10.21 9.08 2.06
C MET A 115 -10.99 8.48 3.22
N ALA A 116 -11.82 9.28 3.91
CA ALA A 116 -12.63 8.77 5.01
C ALA A 116 -13.61 7.67 4.56
N LEU A 117 -14.29 7.85 3.42
CA LEU A 117 -15.21 6.87 2.85
C LEU A 117 -14.48 5.60 2.42
N MET A 118 -13.35 5.72 1.73
CA MET A 118 -12.55 4.59 1.26
C MET A 118 -11.97 3.78 2.43
N GLU A 119 -11.37 4.44 3.42
CA GLU A 119 -10.83 3.75 4.60
C GLU A 119 -11.92 3.13 5.48
N ARG A 120 -13.11 3.75 5.54
CA ARG A 120 -14.27 3.17 6.25
C ARG A 120 -14.96 2.07 5.43
N GLY A 121 -14.74 1.99 4.12
CA GLY A 121 -15.43 1.07 3.22
C GLY A 121 -16.94 1.32 3.20
N ILE A 122 -17.35 2.58 3.04
CA ILE A 122 -18.75 3.01 2.98
C ILE A 122 -18.95 4.02 1.85
N THR A 123 -20.18 4.15 1.35
CA THR A 123 -20.52 5.02 0.22
C THR A 123 -21.03 6.40 0.63
N THR A 124 -21.46 6.55 1.88
CA THR A 124 -21.97 7.80 2.47
C THR A 124 -21.30 8.05 3.82
N GLU A 125 -21.29 9.29 4.31
CA GLU A 125 -20.72 9.58 5.63
C GLU A 125 -21.54 8.94 6.77
N GLN A 126 -22.81 8.63 6.49
CA GLN A 126 -23.66 7.77 7.31
C GLN A 126 -23.11 6.33 7.28
N GLY A 127 -22.83 5.76 8.45
CA GLY A 127 -22.31 4.39 8.56
C GLY A 127 -21.34 4.24 9.73
N PRO A 128 -20.74 3.04 9.90
CA PRO A 128 -19.79 2.78 10.98
C PRO A 128 -18.62 3.77 10.97
N ALA A 129 -18.18 4.21 12.15
CA ALA A 129 -16.97 5.04 12.30
C ALA A 129 -15.67 4.23 12.16
N SER A 130 -15.75 2.91 12.30
CA SER A 130 -14.62 1.99 12.15
C SER A 130 -14.17 1.85 10.70
N GLY A 131 -12.91 1.46 10.50
CA GLY A 131 -12.34 1.09 9.22
C GLY A 131 -12.82 -0.28 8.75
N TRP A 132 -12.80 -0.51 7.44
CA TRP A 132 -13.28 -1.78 6.88
C TRP A 132 -12.35 -2.95 7.22
N ILE A 133 -11.03 -2.74 7.32
CA ILE A 133 -10.06 -3.78 7.70
C ILE A 133 -10.28 -4.17 9.17
N GLY A 134 -10.41 -3.19 10.06
CA GLY A 134 -10.68 -3.44 11.47
C GLY A 134 -11.99 -4.23 11.67
N ARG A 135 -13.03 -3.92 10.89
CA ARG A 135 -14.27 -4.72 10.88
C ARG A 135 -14.05 -6.13 10.34
N HIS A 136 -13.32 -6.28 9.23
CA HIS A 136 -13.02 -7.59 8.68
C HIS A 136 -12.27 -8.48 9.68
N LEU A 137 -11.22 -7.97 10.30
CA LEU A 137 -10.46 -8.70 11.31
C LEU A 137 -11.29 -9.06 12.55
N ALA A 138 -12.27 -8.23 12.93
CA ALA A 138 -13.22 -8.54 13.99
C ALA A 138 -14.20 -9.68 13.63
N THR A 139 -14.47 -9.89 12.34
CA THR A 139 -15.28 -11.03 11.85
C THR A 139 -14.48 -12.32 11.70
N LEU A 140 -13.16 -12.23 11.68
CA LEU A 140 -12.26 -13.38 11.56
C LEU A 140 -11.87 -13.91 12.95
N ASP A 141 -12.33 -15.11 13.27
CA ASP A 141 -11.88 -15.87 14.44
C ASP A 141 -10.66 -16.74 14.06
N THR A 142 -9.51 -16.09 13.89
CA THR A 142 -8.24 -16.80 13.61
C THR A 142 -7.58 -17.35 14.86
N GLY A 143 -8.12 -17.04 16.05
CA GLY A 143 -7.47 -17.32 17.34
C GLY A 143 -6.10 -16.66 17.51
N ASN A 144 -5.72 -15.72 16.64
CA ASN A 144 -4.39 -15.10 16.61
C ASN A 144 -4.26 -14.04 17.72
N PRO A 145 -3.48 -14.31 18.78
CA PRO A 145 -3.35 -13.40 19.92
C PRO A 145 -2.25 -12.36 19.71
N SER A 146 -1.62 -12.32 18.53
CA SER A 146 -0.46 -11.47 18.32
C SER A 146 -0.84 -10.00 18.42
N PRO A 147 -0.11 -9.19 19.21
CA PRO A 147 -0.29 -7.73 19.21
C PRO A 147 0.15 -7.09 17.88
N LEU A 148 0.85 -7.86 17.04
CA LEU A 148 1.28 -7.48 15.69
C LEU A 148 0.37 -8.07 14.61
N ARG A 149 -0.82 -8.57 14.97
CA ARG A 149 -1.82 -9.08 14.01
C ARG A 149 -2.20 -8.03 12.96
N ALA A 150 -2.39 -6.78 13.40
CA ALA A 150 -2.68 -5.64 12.54
C ALA A 150 -1.69 -4.51 12.82
N VAL A 151 -0.99 -4.05 11.79
CA VAL A 151 0.05 -3.03 11.92
C VAL A 151 -0.23 -1.86 10.98
N GLY A 152 -0.33 -0.65 11.54
CA GLY A 152 -0.31 0.60 10.78
C GLY A 152 1.07 1.22 10.83
N LEU A 153 1.66 1.53 9.68
CA LEU A 153 2.97 2.17 9.61
C LEU A 153 2.78 3.68 9.69
N GLY A 154 3.37 4.32 10.70
CA GLY A 154 3.24 5.75 10.96
C GLY A 154 2.94 6.11 12.41
N GLU A 155 2.64 7.39 12.67
CA GLU A 155 2.36 7.88 14.03
C GLU A 155 1.01 7.41 14.56
N ILE A 156 0.02 7.35 13.67
CA ILE A 156 -1.36 6.99 13.95
C ILE A 156 -1.73 5.92 12.93
N PRO A 157 -2.32 4.78 13.35
CA PRO A 157 -2.76 3.79 12.39
C PRO A 157 -3.77 4.37 11.39
N PRO A 158 -3.68 3.98 10.11
CA PRO A 158 -4.68 4.33 9.11
C PRO A 158 -6.10 4.05 9.59
N ARG A 159 -7.05 4.88 9.18
CA ARG A 159 -8.45 4.78 9.62
C ARG A 159 -9.03 3.42 9.23
N SER A 160 -8.54 2.80 8.16
CA SER A 160 -8.93 1.47 7.69
C SER A 160 -8.74 0.37 8.74
N LEU A 161 -7.74 0.49 9.61
CA LEU A 161 -7.48 -0.47 10.68
C LEU A 161 -8.31 -0.23 11.95
N ARG A 162 -8.86 0.97 12.14
CA ARG A 162 -9.57 1.32 13.39
C ARG A 162 -10.80 0.45 13.59
N GLY A 163 -11.02 -0.03 14.80
CA GLY A 163 -12.17 -0.86 15.12
C GLY A 163 -12.09 -1.43 16.52
N SER A 164 -12.75 -2.57 16.73
CA SER A 164 -12.77 -3.29 18.00
C SER A 164 -11.57 -4.22 18.20
N ILE A 165 -10.71 -4.38 17.18
CA ILE A 165 -9.48 -5.16 17.29
C ILE A 165 -8.30 -4.25 17.69
N PRO A 166 -7.35 -4.75 18.52
CA PRO A 166 -6.09 -4.03 18.77
C PRO A 166 -5.29 -3.85 17.48
N VAL A 167 -4.65 -2.69 17.34
CA VAL A 167 -3.82 -2.33 16.18
C VAL A 167 -2.55 -1.67 16.68
N SER A 168 -1.41 -2.17 16.21
CA SER A 168 -0.10 -1.60 16.51
C SER A 168 0.24 -0.47 15.54
N ALA A 169 0.64 0.69 16.06
CA ALA A 169 1.22 1.78 15.29
C ALA A 169 2.75 1.70 15.35
N LEU A 170 3.41 1.48 14.21
CA LEU A 170 4.87 1.37 14.16
C LEU A 170 5.44 2.45 13.22
N ARG A 171 6.18 3.42 13.76
CA ARG A 171 6.96 4.36 12.92
C ARG A 171 8.23 3.71 12.39
N SER A 172 8.92 3.01 13.30
CA SER A 172 10.20 2.37 13.09
C SER A 172 10.32 1.26 14.11
N ILE A 173 10.46 0.02 13.65
CA ILE A 173 10.74 -1.13 14.51
C ILE A 173 12.13 -0.97 15.17
N VAL A 174 13.03 -0.24 14.52
CA VAL A 174 14.32 0.16 15.10
C VAL A 174 14.06 1.08 16.32
N ASP A 175 13.15 2.05 16.22
CA ASP A 175 12.88 2.96 17.33
C ASP A 175 12.13 2.30 18.50
N PHE A 176 11.50 1.14 18.26
CA PHE A 176 10.86 0.31 19.29
C PHE A 176 11.87 -0.48 20.14
N HIS A 177 13.16 -0.52 19.77
CA HIS A 177 14.17 -0.93 20.71
C HIS A 177 14.54 0.25 21.63
N LEU A 178 14.54 0.03 22.94
CA LEU A 178 15.17 0.98 23.85
C LEU A 178 16.67 0.98 23.53
N GLY A 179 17.15 2.02 22.82
CA GLY A 179 18.59 2.23 22.64
C GLY A 179 19.25 2.53 23.98
N GLY A 180 20.47 2.02 24.20
CA GLY A 180 21.24 2.26 25.43
C GLY A 180 21.85 1.00 26.04
N ASP A 181 22.36 1.11 27.27
CA ASP A 181 22.88 -0.03 28.04
C ASP A 181 21.79 -1.11 28.19
N TRP A 182 22.01 -2.27 27.55
CA TRP A 182 21.09 -3.42 27.60
C TRP A 182 20.68 -3.80 29.03
N ARG A 183 21.56 -3.59 30.02
CA ARG A 183 21.23 -3.84 31.43
C ARG A 183 20.21 -2.82 31.95
N ALA A 184 20.31 -1.56 31.56
CA ALA A 184 19.35 -0.51 31.91
C ALA A 184 17.98 -0.76 31.25
N VAL A 185 17.99 -1.17 29.97
CA VAL A 185 16.79 -1.56 29.22
C VAL A 185 16.06 -2.72 29.91
N ARG A 186 16.79 -3.80 30.26
CA ARG A 186 16.20 -4.93 30.99
C ARG A 186 15.65 -4.55 32.37
N ARG A 187 16.32 -3.65 33.10
CA ARG A 187 15.80 -3.14 34.38
C ARG A 187 14.51 -2.35 34.18
N MET A 188 14.47 -1.46 33.18
CA MET A 188 13.27 -0.69 32.86
C MET A 188 12.11 -1.60 32.49
N GLN A 189 12.34 -2.60 31.63
CA GLN A 189 11.33 -3.59 31.27
C GLN A 189 10.80 -4.35 32.49
N ALA A 190 11.68 -4.82 33.38
CA ALA A 190 11.26 -5.53 34.60
C ALA A 190 10.38 -4.65 35.53
N VAL A 191 10.68 -3.34 35.61
CA VAL A 191 9.84 -2.40 36.36
C VAL A 191 8.48 -2.19 35.68
N LEU A 192 8.45 -1.98 34.36
CA LEU A 192 7.21 -1.84 33.61
C LEU A 192 6.33 -3.10 33.70
N GLU A 193 6.94 -4.28 33.65
CA GLU A 193 6.25 -5.57 33.87
C GLU A 193 5.57 -5.61 35.24
N GLN A 194 6.21 -5.10 36.30
CA GLN A 194 5.60 -5.00 37.62
C GLN A 194 4.48 -3.95 37.68
N VAL A 195 4.67 -2.78 37.04
CA VAL A 195 3.65 -1.71 36.99
C VAL A 195 2.38 -2.19 36.26
N TYR A 196 2.54 -3.01 35.22
CA TYR A 196 1.44 -3.53 34.40
C TYR A 196 1.05 -4.98 34.74
N ALA A 197 1.48 -5.53 35.88
CA ALA A 197 1.15 -6.90 36.31
C ALA A 197 -0.32 -7.09 36.74
N GLY A 198 -1.04 -6.01 37.04
CA GLY A 198 -2.41 -6.06 37.55
C GLY A 198 -3.50 -6.31 36.50
N GLU A 199 -4.75 -6.37 36.94
CA GLU A 199 -5.91 -6.49 36.06
C GLU A 199 -6.49 -5.11 35.72
N GLY A 200 -6.91 -4.91 34.46
CA GLY A 200 -7.46 -3.65 33.98
C GLY A 200 -7.05 -3.32 32.54
N ALA A 201 -7.78 -2.40 31.91
CA ALA A 201 -7.56 -2.01 30.52
C ALA A 201 -6.17 -1.37 30.30
N LEU A 202 -5.72 -0.51 31.23
CA LEU A 202 -4.40 0.11 31.14
C LEU A 202 -3.27 -0.93 31.29
N GLN A 203 -3.43 -1.89 32.20
CA GLN A 203 -2.47 -2.97 32.41
C GLN A 203 -2.43 -3.93 31.21
N ALA A 204 -3.57 -4.21 30.58
CA ALA A 204 -3.63 -4.98 29.35
C ALA A 204 -2.84 -4.30 28.21
N LEU A 205 -3.06 -3.00 27.99
CA LEU A 205 -2.31 -2.21 27.00
C LEU A 205 -0.80 -2.16 27.32
N GLY A 206 -0.45 -2.05 28.61
CA GLY A 206 0.94 -2.08 29.06
C GLY A 206 1.63 -3.41 28.77
N ARG A 207 0.97 -4.54 29.04
CA ARG A 207 1.47 -5.88 28.69
C ARG A 207 1.61 -6.08 27.19
N GLU A 208 0.61 -5.65 26.42
CA GLU A 208 0.64 -5.71 24.95
C GLU A 208 1.84 -4.95 24.38
N THR A 209 2.08 -3.75 24.89
CA THR A 209 3.25 -2.93 24.51
C THR A 209 4.55 -3.66 24.83
N LEU A 210 4.66 -4.26 26.02
CA LEU A 210 5.85 -5.04 26.41
C LEU A 210 6.03 -6.29 25.53
N ASP A 211 4.95 -6.94 25.10
CA ASP A 211 5.00 -8.09 24.18
C ASP A 211 5.51 -7.70 22.81
N ILE A 212 5.06 -6.56 22.27
CA ILE A 212 5.59 -5.98 21.03
C ILE A 212 7.07 -5.70 21.18
N MET A 213 7.48 -5.00 22.25
CA MET A 213 8.88 -4.67 22.49
C MET A 213 9.77 -5.92 22.56
N ARG A 214 9.32 -6.96 23.28
CA ARG A 214 10.05 -8.24 23.36
C ARG A 214 10.15 -8.92 22.00
N THR A 215 9.07 -8.91 21.23
CA THR A 215 9.04 -9.48 19.88
C THR A 215 10.03 -8.76 18.98
N VAL A 216 9.93 -7.43 18.89
CA VAL A 216 10.83 -6.56 18.11
C VAL A 216 12.30 -6.74 18.51
N GLN A 217 12.60 -6.79 19.80
CA GLN A 217 13.97 -7.02 20.29
C GLN A 217 14.55 -8.36 19.82
N ARG A 218 13.73 -9.42 19.73
CA ARG A 218 14.16 -10.72 19.21
C ARG A 218 14.42 -10.69 17.71
N LEU A 219 13.69 -9.87 16.95
CA LEU A 219 13.88 -9.74 15.51
C LEU A 219 15.25 -9.16 15.14
N ASN A 220 15.84 -8.37 16.05
CA ASN A 220 17.10 -7.66 15.85
C ASN A 220 17.12 -6.91 14.50
N PRO A 221 16.35 -5.83 14.36
CA PRO A 221 16.15 -5.13 13.09
C PRO A 221 17.45 -4.68 12.40
N GLU A 222 18.48 -4.34 13.19
CA GLU A 222 19.80 -3.94 12.67
C GLU A 222 20.52 -5.08 11.92
N LYS A 223 20.19 -6.33 12.24
CA LYS A 223 20.71 -7.53 11.57
C LYS A 223 19.82 -8.01 10.43
N TYR A 224 18.64 -7.44 10.23
CA TYR A 224 17.81 -7.80 9.09
C TYR A 224 18.57 -7.55 7.79
N ARG A 225 18.60 -8.55 6.92
CA ARG A 225 19.22 -8.46 5.60
C ARG A 225 18.17 -8.90 4.58
N PRO A 226 17.75 -7.99 3.67
CA PRO A 226 16.86 -8.39 2.59
C PRO A 226 17.46 -9.54 1.78
N GLN A 227 16.61 -10.46 1.35
CA GLN A 227 16.99 -11.63 0.56
C GLN A 227 17.04 -11.28 -0.93
N ALA A 228 17.59 -12.20 -1.73
CA ALA A 228 17.67 -12.10 -3.19
C ALA A 228 18.27 -10.77 -3.72
N GLY A 229 19.12 -10.11 -2.93
CA GLY A 229 19.74 -8.83 -3.30
C GLY A 229 18.77 -7.64 -3.31
N ALA A 230 17.58 -7.77 -2.71
CA ALA A 230 16.59 -6.70 -2.62
C ALA A 230 17.18 -5.43 -1.96
N ARG A 231 16.87 -4.26 -2.53
CA ARG A 231 17.35 -2.96 -2.06
C ARG A 231 16.18 -2.01 -1.91
N TYR A 232 15.72 -1.83 -0.69
CA TYR A 232 14.69 -0.84 -0.38
C TYR A 232 15.26 0.58 -0.56
N PRO A 233 14.48 1.52 -1.12
CA PRO A 233 14.91 2.92 -1.19
C PRO A 233 15.02 3.50 0.22
N ASP A 234 15.95 4.46 0.39
CA ASP A 234 16.12 5.18 1.66
C ASP A 234 15.06 6.28 1.86
N SER A 235 13.79 5.87 1.74
CA SER A 235 12.60 6.69 1.91
C SER A 235 11.78 6.19 3.10
N VAL A 236 10.82 7.01 3.56
CA VAL A 236 9.89 6.59 4.61
C VAL A 236 9.11 5.34 4.17
N PHE A 237 8.66 5.32 2.91
CA PHE A 237 7.91 4.21 2.34
C PHE A 237 8.76 2.94 2.17
N GLY A 238 9.99 3.07 1.63
CA GLY A 238 10.92 1.96 1.48
C GLY A 238 11.27 1.31 2.81
N ARG A 239 11.58 2.11 3.84
CA ARG A 239 11.82 1.62 5.20
C ARG A 239 10.57 0.98 5.82
N ALA A 240 9.38 1.50 5.55
CA ALA A 240 8.13 0.93 6.04
C ALA A 240 7.84 -0.45 5.41
N LEU A 241 8.04 -0.61 4.10
CA LEU A 241 7.93 -1.92 3.43
C LEU A 241 8.98 -2.91 3.93
N GLN A 242 10.22 -2.47 4.14
CA GLN A 242 11.28 -3.33 4.72
C GLN A 242 10.88 -3.87 6.10
N GLN A 243 10.27 -3.02 6.93
CA GLN A 243 9.77 -3.41 8.24
C GLN A 243 8.64 -4.43 8.15
N VAL A 244 7.70 -4.24 7.23
CA VAL A 244 6.63 -5.22 6.97
C VAL A 244 7.22 -6.55 6.51
N ALA A 245 8.19 -6.54 5.61
CA ALA A 245 8.86 -7.77 5.16
C ALA A 245 9.56 -8.51 6.31
N MET A 246 10.21 -7.78 7.21
CA MET A 246 10.80 -8.36 8.42
C MET A 246 9.73 -9.00 9.32
N LEU A 247 8.58 -8.35 9.54
CA LEU A 247 7.48 -8.91 10.34
C LEU A 247 6.90 -10.19 9.70
N ILE A 248 6.73 -10.20 8.38
CA ILE A 248 6.25 -11.37 7.63
C ILE A 248 7.21 -12.55 7.81
N LYS A 249 8.50 -12.34 7.54
CA LYS A 249 9.53 -13.39 7.64
C LYS A 249 9.74 -13.92 9.04
N ALA A 250 9.48 -13.09 10.04
CA ALA A 250 9.56 -13.48 11.43
C ALA A 250 8.35 -14.27 11.92
N GLU A 251 7.32 -14.44 11.08
CA GLU A 251 6.08 -15.14 11.40
C GLU A 251 5.44 -14.70 12.73
N VAL A 252 5.50 -13.40 13.04
CA VAL A 252 4.99 -12.85 14.32
C VAL A 252 3.45 -12.83 14.41
N GLY A 253 2.76 -13.50 13.50
CA GLY A 253 1.30 -13.50 13.40
C GLY A 253 0.72 -12.27 12.72
N LEU A 254 1.47 -11.58 11.85
CA LEU A 254 0.93 -10.48 11.04
C LEU A 254 -0.14 -11.01 10.09
N GLU A 255 -1.33 -10.40 10.08
CA GLU A 255 -2.39 -10.66 9.11
C GLU A 255 -2.60 -9.46 8.17
N VAL A 256 -2.51 -8.24 8.69
CA VAL A 256 -2.64 -7.03 7.86
C VAL A 256 -1.62 -5.96 8.22
N ALA A 257 -0.95 -5.40 7.20
CA ALA A 257 -0.20 -4.16 7.31
C ALA A 257 -0.85 -3.07 6.45
N ALA A 258 -1.00 -1.86 6.99
CA ALA A 258 -1.48 -0.69 6.24
C ALA A 258 -0.42 0.41 6.26
N LEU A 259 -0.14 0.98 5.07
CA LEU A 259 0.87 1.99 4.84
C LEU A 259 0.28 3.14 4.03
N ASP A 260 0.78 4.35 4.28
CA ASP A 260 0.50 5.52 3.46
C ASP A 260 1.74 5.87 2.63
N LEU A 261 1.52 6.33 1.39
CA LEU A 261 2.52 7.01 0.57
C LEU A 261 1.91 8.32 0.10
N ASP A 262 2.44 9.44 0.60
CA ASP A 262 1.93 10.78 0.38
C ASP A 262 2.50 11.47 -0.86
N GLY A 263 1.92 12.62 -1.20
CA GLY A 263 2.49 13.56 -2.18
C GLY A 263 1.87 13.50 -3.57
N TRP A 264 0.83 12.68 -3.76
CA TRP A 264 0.18 12.47 -5.06
C TRP A 264 -0.68 13.67 -5.51
N ASP A 265 -0.89 14.65 -4.64
CA ASP A 265 -1.72 15.82 -4.90
C ASP A 265 -1.11 16.85 -5.86
N THR A 266 -0.98 16.46 -7.12
CA THR A 266 -0.14 17.10 -8.14
C THR A 266 -0.93 18.04 -9.06
N HIS A 267 -1.36 19.18 -8.52
CA HIS A 267 -2.07 20.22 -9.29
C HIS A 267 -1.20 21.13 -10.14
N PHE A 268 0.10 21.19 -9.86
CA PHE A 268 1.03 22.16 -10.44
C PHE A 268 2.37 21.49 -10.72
N ALA A 269 2.95 21.77 -11.90
CA ALA A 269 4.27 21.29 -12.31
C ALA A 269 4.53 19.81 -11.99
N GLN A 270 3.53 18.96 -12.30
CA GLN A 270 3.52 17.53 -11.99
C GLN A 270 4.73 16.82 -12.62
N GLY A 271 5.02 17.19 -13.87
CA GLY A 271 6.12 16.63 -14.67
C GLY A 271 5.73 15.34 -15.40
N SER A 272 6.33 15.15 -16.59
CA SER A 272 6.18 13.94 -17.39
C SER A 272 7.20 12.88 -16.95
N VAL A 273 8.35 12.77 -17.62
CA VAL A 273 9.43 11.80 -17.33
C VAL A 273 10.43 12.29 -16.27
N SER A 274 10.40 13.60 -15.97
CA SER A 274 11.10 14.23 -14.84
C SER A 274 10.14 15.14 -14.08
N GLY A 275 10.41 15.39 -12.80
CA GLY A 275 9.55 16.24 -11.95
C GLY A 275 9.06 15.53 -10.69
N GLN A 276 7.97 16.02 -10.10
CA GLN A 276 7.42 15.48 -8.85
C GLN A 276 6.84 14.09 -9.05
N MET A 277 6.04 13.89 -10.08
CA MET A 277 5.36 12.62 -10.33
C MET A 277 6.37 11.46 -10.55
N PRO A 278 7.39 11.58 -11.41
CA PRO A 278 8.43 10.55 -11.55
C PRO A 278 9.18 10.21 -10.26
N ARG A 279 9.38 11.17 -9.34
CA ARG A 279 10.01 10.90 -8.04
C ARG A 279 9.12 10.02 -7.16
N LEU A 280 7.82 10.30 -7.10
CA LEU A 280 6.84 9.46 -6.40
C LEU A 280 6.77 8.06 -7.00
N LEU A 281 6.75 7.97 -8.33
CA LEU A 281 6.75 6.71 -9.05
C LEU A 281 8.01 5.88 -8.83
N THR A 282 9.17 6.54 -8.77
CA THR A 282 10.45 5.88 -8.48
C THR A 282 10.42 5.27 -7.08
N ASP A 283 9.94 6.01 -6.08
CA ASP A 283 9.86 5.52 -4.69
C ASP A 283 8.86 4.36 -4.55
N LEU A 284 7.67 4.51 -5.14
CA LEU A 284 6.65 3.46 -5.18
C LEU A 284 7.21 2.19 -5.86
N ALA A 285 7.74 2.32 -7.07
CA ALA A 285 8.20 1.17 -7.86
C ALA A 285 9.42 0.50 -7.23
N ALA A 286 10.40 1.26 -6.74
CA ALA A 286 11.58 0.70 -6.08
C ALA A 286 11.20 0.00 -4.76
N GLY A 287 10.30 0.60 -3.97
CA GLY A 287 9.80 -0.01 -2.74
C GLY A 287 9.06 -1.33 -3.01
N LEU A 288 8.12 -1.34 -3.94
CA LEU A 288 7.36 -2.53 -4.31
C LEU A 288 8.24 -3.62 -4.93
N ALA A 289 9.19 -3.27 -5.80
CA ALA A 289 10.12 -4.22 -6.40
C ALA A 289 11.06 -4.83 -5.35
N ALA A 290 11.56 -4.02 -4.41
CA ALA A 290 12.36 -4.53 -3.30
C ALA A 290 11.53 -5.46 -2.40
N PHE A 291 10.30 -5.09 -2.07
CA PHE A 291 9.38 -5.91 -1.29
C PHE A 291 9.08 -7.26 -1.95
N TYR A 292 8.80 -7.24 -3.27
CA TYR A 292 8.62 -8.43 -4.08
C TYR A 292 9.85 -9.34 -4.06
N ALA A 293 11.03 -8.79 -4.35
CA ALA A 293 12.28 -9.55 -4.38
C ALA A 293 12.62 -10.14 -3.01
N ASP A 294 12.40 -9.39 -1.94
CA ASP A 294 12.71 -9.79 -0.57
C ASP A 294 11.79 -10.93 -0.09
N LEU A 295 10.53 -10.98 -0.54
CA LEU A 295 9.50 -11.92 -0.07
C LEU A 295 9.15 -13.02 -1.07
N ARG A 296 10.01 -13.32 -2.06
CA ARG A 296 9.76 -14.38 -3.06
C ARG A 296 9.32 -15.71 -2.44
N ASP A 297 9.94 -16.11 -1.34
CA ASP A 297 9.62 -17.39 -0.66
C ASP A 297 8.26 -17.37 0.08
N HIS A 298 7.65 -16.20 0.28
CA HIS A 298 6.39 -16.02 1.01
C HIS A 298 5.24 -15.62 0.08
N TRP A 299 5.50 -15.56 -1.23
CA TRP A 299 4.64 -14.89 -2.21
C TRP A 299 3.26 -15.54 -2.38
N ALA A 300 3.19 -16.86 -2.18
CA ALA A 300 1.95 -17.64 -2.25
C ALA A 300 0.93 -17.27 -1.16
N HIS A 301 1.37 -16.58 -0.10
CA HIS A 301 0.57 -16.22 1.07
C HIS A 301 0.53 -14.71 1.31
N LEU A 302 0.78 -13.92 0.27
CA LEU A 302 0.91 -12.48 0.37
C LEU A 302 0.11 -11.81 -0.75
N THR A 303 -0.68 -10.82 -0.36
CA THR A 303 -1.34 -9.93 -1.29
C THR A 303 -1.03 -8.49 -0.89
N LEU A 304 -0.34 -7.78 -1.77
CA LEU A 304 -0.21 -6.33 -1.66
C LEU A 304 -1.18 -5.67 -2.63
N VAL A 305 -1.95 -4.70 -2.14
CA VAL A 305 -2.81 -3.86 -2.96
C VAL A 305 -2.51 -2.38 -2.71
N THR A 306 -2.52 -1.60 -3.79
CA THR A 306 -2.51 -0.13 -3.69
C THR A 306 -3.91 0.42 -3.94
N MET A 307 -4.22 1.53 -3.28
CA MET A 307 -5.46 2.27 -3.53
C MET A 307 -5.22 3.77 -3.43
N SER A 308 -6.09 4.55 -4.07
CA SER A 308 -6.12 6.01 -3.95
C SER A 308 -7.58 6.46 -3.89
N GLU A 309 -7.86 7.54 -3.18
CA GLU A 309 -9.21 7.97 -2.82
C GLU A 309 -10.09 8.31 -4.03
N PHE A 310 -9.45 8.76 -5.11
CA PHE A 310 -9.97 8.95 -6.45
C PHE A 310 -8.77 9.05 -7.40
N GLY A 311 -8.91 9.64 -8.58
CA GLY A 311 -7.79 9.81 -9.51
C GLY A 311 -7.68 11.24 -10.06
N ARG A 312 -7.08 11.37 -11.23
CA ARG A 312 -6.83 12.65 -11.87
C ARG A 312 -7.62 12.78 -13.17
N ARG A 313 -7.87 14.02 -13.59
CA ARG A 313 -8.49 14.29 -14.88
C ARG A 313 -7.61 13.75 -16.02
N ALA A 314 -8.25 13.32 -17.10
CA ALA A 314 -7.54 12.93 -18.31
C ALA A 314 -6.79 14.11 -18.93
N ALA A 315 -7.44 15.29 -18.99
CA ALA A 315 -6.82 16.53 -19.44
C ALA A 315 -5.89 17.12 -18.38
N GLU A 316 -4.69 17.53 -18.80
CA GLU A 316 -3.85 18.41 -17.99
C GLU A 316 -4.50 19.79 -17.80
N ASN A 317 -4.17 20.44 -16.69
CA ASN A 317 -4.64 21.79 -16.38
C ASN A 317 -3.64 22.86 -16.87
N GLY A 318 -4.04 24.14 -16.80
CA GLY A 318 -3.20 25.26 -17.23
C GLY A 318 -1.95 25.50 -16.37
N SER A 319 -1.74 24.70 -15.33
CA SER A 319 -0.63 24.78 -14.38
C SER A 319 0.38 23.64 -14.54
N LEU A 320 0.33 22.91 -15.67
CA LEU A 320 1.19 21.75 -15.95
C LEU A 320 1.03 20.66 -14.89
N GLY A 321 -0.19 20.47 -14.38
CA GLY A 321 -0.58 19.40 -13.48
C GLY A 321 -1.96 18.85 -13.85
N THR A 322 -2.61 18.15 -12.93
CA THR A 322 -3.95 17.60 -13.16
C THR A 322 -4.89 17.86 -11.97
N ASP A 323 -6.14 18.24 -12.27
CA ASP A 323 -7.15 18.39 -11.21
C ASP A 323 -7.76 17.04 -10.83
N HIS A 324 -8.60 17.04 -9.80
CA HIS A 324 -9.30 15.84 -9.32
C HIS A 324 -10.20 15.24 -10.41
N GLY A 325 -10.06 13.93 -10.60
CA GLY A 325 -10.91 13.09 -11.45
C GLY A 325 -11.46 11.90 -10.67
N HIS A 326 -12.39 11.16 -11.26
CA HIS A 326 -13.07 10.05 -10.58
C HIS A 326 -12.43 8.68 -10.85
N GLY A 327 -11.88 8.46 -12.05
CA GLY A 327 -11.27 7.19 -12.44
C GLY A 327 -9.90 7.02 -11.81
N SER A 328 -9.69 5.88 -11.16
CA SER A 328 -8.44 5.47 -10.53
C SER A 328 -8.07 4.03 -10.93
N MET A 329 -7.04 3.49 -10.30
CA MET A 329 -6.46 2.18 -10.56
C MET A 329 -5.93 1.59 -9.27
N MET A 330 -6.06 0.27 -9.14
CA MET A 330 -5.40 -0.49 -8.08
C MET A 330 -4.25 -1.30 -8.68
N ILE A 331 -3.12 -1.31 -8.00
CA ILE A 331 -2.03 -2.26 -8.26
C ILE A 331 -2.26 -3.45 -7.35
N ALA A 332 -2.27 -4.65 -7.91
CA ALA A 332 -2.29 -5.90 -7.15
C ALA A 332 -1.00 -6.68 -7.40
N LEU A 333 -0.28 -6.99 -6.33
CA LEU A 333 1.00 -7.67 -6.36
C LEU A 333 0.86 -8.89 -5.43
N SER A 334 0.71 -10.09 -6.00
CA SER A 334 0.48 -11.35 -5.27
C SER A 334 0.90 -12.59 -6.07
N GLY A 335 1.12 -13.73 -5.41
CA GLY A 335 1.27 -15.03 -6.07
C GLY A 335 -0.06 -15.59 -6.60
N ASN A 336 -1.19 -15.03 -6.16
CA ASN A 336 -2.53 -15.55 -6.44
C ASN A 336 -3.36 -14.65 -7.37
N VAL A 337 -2.73 -13.66 -8.02
CA VAL A 337 -3.40 -12.81 -9.02
C VAL A 337 -3.25 -13.37 -10.43
N ARG A 338 -4.18 -13.00 -11.31
CA ARG A 338 -3.99 -13.14 -12.76
C ARG A 338 -3.13 -11.98 -13.25
N GLY A 339 -1.82 -12.07 -12.99
CA GLY A 339 -0.87 -11.02 -13.35
C GLY A 339 -0.45 -11.04 -14.82
N GLY A 340 0.43 -10.10 -15.17
CA GLY A 340 0.79 -9.83 -16.56
C GLY A 340 -0.37 -9.28 -17.38
N GLN A 341 -1.36 -8.66 -16.71
CA GLN A 341 -2.59 -8.14 -17.31
C GLN A 341 -2.99 -6.79 -16.71
N VAL A 342 -3.53 -5.95 -17.60
CA VAL A 342 -4.31 -4.77 -17.22
C VAL A 342 -5.78 -5.16 -17.28
N HIS A 343 -6.43 -5.24 -16.11
CA HIS A 343 -7.86 -5.52 -15.95
C HIS A 343 -8.67 -4.23 -16.01
N GLY A 344 -9.91 -4.29 -16.49
CA GLY A 344 -10.84 -3.15 -16.53
C GLY A 344 -11.84 -3.23 -17.66
#